data_AF-A0A4D9DBN7-F1
#
_entry.id   AF-A0A4D9DBN7-F1
#
_cell.length_a   1.000
_cell.length_b   1.000
_cell.length_c   1.000
_cell.angle_alpha   90.00
_cell.angle_beta   90.00
_cell.angle_gamma   90.00
#
_symmetry.space_group_name_H-M   'P 1'
#
loop_
_entity.id
_entity.type
_entity.pdbx_description
1 polymer ?
#
loop_
_entity_poly.entity_id
_entity_poly.type
_entity_poly.pdbx_seq_one_letter_code
_entity_poly.pdbx_strand_id
1 'polypeptide(L)'
;MAADTAQLHDRIATLEKEKIECLELIKTLHRKIHALEEENDLLAVENERLRAQEPLSVVDGQSNVAPETGIGIFDLPINTTYLEECDGAKYITQELAVVEGVGGGLNPLCVRICTFPSLPTSASPLIPDSVLVAVGGVDKFLTLYRVETNGSPSEKVLVLSGFGGPLLSLDFFAAGEEEGRLLVTCMDGSHSVVYFNKHRPVDACIVHARKDHEKHAVIGRWSRCGRLYATGGHDKAVHLYDSNGGGPLKSFYFLGNVEALAFVDRPASGCGKVLKPVETGEAQTRGEGGLIACSRPFLIVASRNVAHLTYIDCDSFEKQTVSLNNALWDTHVSFSVLSLALSPCQEFLLAATDKSRVILYRIGHNEQLRSLYGHRADEYRYPLNNP
;
A
#
# COMPACT_ATOMS: atom_id res chain seq x y z
N MET A 1 -0.73 13.75 -62.34
CA MET A 1 0.18 12.57 -62.31
C MET A 1 1.63 13.00 -62.12
N ALA A 2 2.33 13.60 -63.11
CA ALA A 2 3.73 14.01 -62.93
C ALA A 2 3.93 15.21 -61.96
N ALA A 3 2.98 16.15 -61.92
CA ALA A 3 3.02 17.30 -61.02
C ALA A 3 2.79 16.88 -59.54
N ASP A 4 1.84 15.96 -59.30
CA ASP A 4 1.53 15.47 -57.95
C ASP A 4 2.69 14.66 -57.35
N THR A 5 3.40 13.89 -58.19
CA THR A 5 4.59 13.16 -57.75
C THR A 5 5.74 14.08 -57.37
N ALA A 6 5.91 15.23 -58.03
CA ALA A 6 6.95 16.20 -57.67
C ALA A 6 6.66 16.86 -56.30
N GLN A 7 5.38 17.18 -56.05
CA GLN A 7 4.94 17.79 -54.79
C GLN A 7 5.08 16.83 -53.60
N LEU A 8 4.85 15.53 -53.81
CA LEU A 8 5.08 14.49 -52.81
C LEU A 8 6.56 14.33 -52.43
N HIS A 9 7.47 14.34 -53.41
CA HIS A 9 8.90 14.24 -53.14
C HIS A 9 9.42 15.45 -52.35
N ASP A 10 8.95 16.66 -52.67
CA ASP A 10 9.33 17.87 -51.94
C ASP A 10 8.84 17.83 -50.48
N ARG A 11 7.63 17.31 -50.26
CA ARG A 11 7.09 17.12 -48.91
C ARG A 11 7.87 16.09 -48.09
N ILE A 12 8.29 14.99 -48.71
CA ILE A 12 9.11 13.96 -48.06
C ILE A 12 10.47 14.54 -47.67
N ALA A 13 11.13 15.28 -48.57
CA ALA A 13 12.41 15.94 -48.28
C ALA A 13 12.31 16.94 -47.12
N THR A 14 11.18 17.66 -47.04
CA THR A 14 10.91 18.60 -45.94
C THR A 14 10.78 17.86 -44.60
N LEU A 15 10.00 16.77 -44.57
CA LEU A 15 9.80 15.95 -43.36
C LEU A 15 11.09 15.26 -42.90
N GLU A 16 11.94 14.83 -43.82
CA GLU A 16 13.25 14.25 -43.49
C GLU A 16 14.17 15.27 -42.82
N LYS A 17 14.14 16.52 -43.28
CA LYS A 17 14.89 17.61 -42.65
C LYS A 17 14.39 17.90 -41.23
N GLU A 18 13.07 18.02 -41.05
CA GLU A 18 12.46 18.23 -39.72
C GLU A 18 12.77 17.08 -38.75
N LYS A 19 12.81 15.83 -39.25
CA LYS A 19 13.18 14.66 -38.45
C LYS A 19 14.63 14.73 -37.96
N ILE A 20 15.56 15.17 -38.80
CA ILE A 20 16.98 15.31 -38.44
C ILE A 20 17.14 16.40 -37.36
N GLU A 21 16.49 17.55 -37.53
CA GLU A 21 16.50 18.64 -36.54
C GLU A 21 15.93 18.19 -35.18
N CYS A 22 14.82 17.43 -35.19
CA CYS A 22 14.26 16.86 -33.97
C CYS A 22 15.22 15.88 -33.28
N LEU A 23 15.93 15.04 -34.04
CA LEU A 23 16.90 14.10 -33.48
C LEU A 23 18.11 14.80 -32.85
N GLU A 24 18.56 15.91 -33.43
CA GLU A 24 19.62 16.73 -32.83
C GLU A 24 19.17 17.42 -31.54
N LEU A 25 17.94 17.93 -31.51
CA LEU A 25 17.35 18.50 -30.31
C LEU A 25 17.23 17.45 -29.18
N ILE A 26 16.77 16.24 -29.51
CA ILE A 26 16.70 15.12 -28.56
C ILE A 26 18.08 14.79 -28.00
N LYS A 27 19.11 14.71 -28.83
CA LYS A 27 20.49 14.46 -28.38
C LYS A 27 21.01 15.56 -27.46
N THR A 28 20.65 16.81 -27.75
CA THR A 28 21.06 17.98 -26.94
C THR A 28 20.36 17.97 -25.58
N LEU A 29 19.06 17.66 -25.55
CA LEU A 29 18.29 17.51 -24.32
C LEU A 29 18.80 16.36 -23.46
N HIS A 30 19.16 15.21 -24.05
CA HIS A 30 19.75 14.10 -23.29
C HIS A 30 21.07 14.48 -22.61
N ARG A 31 21.95 15.23 -23.30
CA ARG A 31 23.19 15.74 -22.67
C ARG A 31 22.89 16.68 -21.52
N LYS A 32 21.87 17.54 -21.66
CA LYS A 32 21.48 18.49 -20.61
C LYS A 32 20.88 17.78 -19.39
N ILE A 33 20.09 16.72 -19.61
CA ILE A 33 19.56 15.88 -18.54
C ILE A 33 20.71 15.22 -17.77
N HIS A 34 21.65 14.60 -18.47
CA HIS A 34 22.82 13.97 -17.84
C HIS A 34 23.66 14.95 -17.02
N ALA A 35 23.90 16.16 -17.54
CA ALA A 35 24.63 17.19 -16.80
C ALA A 35 23.90 17.67 -15.53
N LEU A 36 22.57 17.76 -15.58
CA LEU A 36 21.74 18.12 -14.41
C LEU A 36 21.65 16.99 -13.38
N GLU A 37 21.69 15.73 -13.83
CA GLU A 37 21.78 14.57 -12.94
C GLU A 37 23.11 14.57 -12.18
N GLU A 38 24.24 14.79 -12.86
CA GLU A 38 25.55 14.95 -12.22
C GLU A 38 25.59 16.10 -11.20
N GLU A 39 24.99 17.26 -11.53
CA GLU A 39 24.90 18.40 -10.61
C GLU A 39 24.06 18.08 -9.37
N ASN A 40 22.93 17.39 -9.55
CA ASN A 40 22.07 16.97 -8.44
C ASN A 40 22.78 15.97 -7.51
N ASP A 41 23.56 15.04 -8.06
CA ASP A 41 24.34 14.08 -7.25
C ASP A 41 25.38 14.81 -6.38
N LEU A 42 26.07 15.81 -6.94
CA LEU A 42 27.01 16.64 -6.18
C LEU A 42 26.33 17.45 -5.06
N LEU A 43 25.15 18.01 -5.34
CA LEU A 43 24.38 18.76 -4.34
C LEU A 43 23.83 17.86 -3.24
N ALA A 44 23.47 16.61 -3.56
CA ALA A 44 23.01 15.64 -2.56
C ALA A 44 24.13 15.32 -1.55
N VAL A 45 25.36 15.13 -2.03
CA VAL A 45 26.54 14.89 -1.19
C VAL A 45 26.83 16.09 -0.27
N GLU A 46 26.76 17.32 -0.80
CA GLU A 46 27.02 18.52 0.01
C GLU A 46 25.92 18.75 1.06
N ASN A 47 24.66 18.49 0.72
CA ASN A 47 23.55 18.55 1.69
C ASN A 47 23.72 17.54 2.83
N GLU A 48 24.21 16.34 2.53
CA GLU A 48 24.52 15.34 3.56
C GLU A 48 25.68 15.82 4.48
N ARG A 49 26.70 16.45 3.89
CA ARG A 49 27.81 17.07 4.64
C ARG A 49 27.33 18.19 5.58
N LEU A 50 26.42 19.04 5.12
CA LEU A 50 25.85 20.13 5.92
C LEU A 50 25.00 19.60 7.08
N ARG A 51 24.17 18.57 6.84
CA ARG A 51 23.40 17.92 7.91
C ARG A 51 24.28 17.26 8.97
N ALA A 52 25.46 16.76 8.57
CA ALA A 52 26.43 16.21 9.52
C ALA A 52 27.16 17.29 10.35
N GLN A 53 27.12 18.57 9.94
CA GLN A 53 27.78 19.69 10.61
C GLN A 53 26.87 20.46 11.58
N GLU A 54 25.55 20.25 11.56
CA GLU A 54 24.67 20.86 12.55
C GLU A 54 24.77 20.11 13.90
N PRO A 55 25.26 20.74 14.98
CA PRO A 55 25.20 20.14 16.30
C PRO A 55 23.75 20.10 16.78
N LEU A 56 23.28 18.90 17.16
CA LEU A 56 22.02 18.67 17.85
C LEU A 56 21.92 19.59 19.09
N SER A 57 21.11 20.64 18.99
CA SER A 57 20.58 21.33 20.17
C SER A 57 19.48 20.45 20.77
N VAL A 58 19.91 19.61 21.71
CA VAL A 58 19.02 18.85 22.60
C VAL A 58 18.20 19.86 23.39
N VAL A 59 16.92 20.02 23.04
CA VAL A 59 15.95 20.69 23.90
C VAL A 59 15.51 19.67 24.94
N ASP A 60 16.22 19.66 26.08
CA ASP A 60 15.85 18.91 27.27
C ASP A 60 14.54 19.47 27.85
N GLY A 61 13.43 18.82 27.52
CA GLY A 61 12.15 18.99 28.20
C GLY A 61 12.08 18.10 29.44
N GLN A 62 12.77 18.47 30.51
CA GLN A 62 12.56 17.84 31.83
C GLN A 62 11.15 18.20 32.33
N SER A 63 10.26 17.20 32.39
CA SER A 63 9.06 17.28 33.22
C SER A 63 9.31 16.53 34.53
N ASN A 64 9.26 17.29 35.63
CA ASN A 64 9.29 16.78 36.99
C ASN A 64 7.99 16.03 37.28
N VAL A 65 8.07 14.73 37.58
CA VAL A 65 6.99 13.98 38.25
C VAL A 65 7.60 13.22 39.43
N ALA A 66 7.04 13.47 40.62
CA ALA A 66 7.46 12.89 41.90
C ALA A 66 7.15 11.38 41.98
N PRO A 67 7.84 10.63 42.86
CA PRO A 67 7.63 9.19 43.01
C PRO A 67 6.54 8.94 44.05
N GLU A 68 5.36 8.44 43.64
CA GLU A 68 4.38 7.94 44.59
C GLU A 68 3.91 6.51 44.26
N THR A 69 4.30 5.63 45.19
CA THR A 69 3.53 4.52 45.77
C THR A 69 3.11 3.36 44.86
N GLY A 70 3.73 2.21 45.14
CA GLY A 70 3.45 0.94 44.48
C GLY A 70 2.10 0.33 44.84
N ILE A 71 1.63 -0.53 43.94
CA ILE A 71 0.56 -1.48 44.16
C ILE A 71 0.89 -2.76 43.36
N GLY A 72 0.92 -3.89 44.07
CA GLY A 72 0.55 -5.22 43.58
C GLY A 72 1.47 -5.90 42.57
N ILE A 73 2.42 -6.70 43.08
CA ILE A 73 3.02 -7.81 42.33
C ILE A 73 1.91 -8.83 42.05
N PHE A 74 1.48 -8.91 40.79
CA PHE A 74 0.80 -10.10 40.27
C PHE A 74 1.81 -10.85 39.40
N ASP A 75 2.07 -12.11 39.75
CA ASP A 75 2.84 -13.05 38.95
C ASP A 75 2.24 -13.14 37.54
N LEU A 76 2.99 -12.73 36.52
CA LEU A 76 2.62 -12.88 35.12
C LEU A 76 3.81 -13.39 34.29
N PRO A 77 3.54 -14.18 33.23
CA PRO A 77 4.52 -15.05 32.60
C PRO A 77 5.64 -14.32 31.87
N ILE A 78 6.79 -15.00 31.88
CA ILE A 78 8.09 -14.63 31.31
C ILE A 78 7.97 -14.49 29.78
N ASN A 79 7.64 -13.28 29.28
CA ASN A 79 7.98 -12.74 27.93
C ASN A 79 7.03 -11.61 27.51
N THR A 80 6.86 -10.59 28.36
CA THR A 80 6.09 -9.39 28.01
C THR A 80 7.02 -8.18 27.93
N THR A 81 7.26 -7.70 26.71
CA THR A 81 7.87 -6.40 26.46
C THR A 81 6.79 -5.34 26.35
N TYR A 82 6.91 -4.29 27.17
CA TYR A 82 5.99 -3.16 27.20
C TYR A 82 6.36 -2.16 26.09
N LEU A 83 5.37 -1.72 25.33
CA LEU A 83 5.45 -0.51 24.52
C LEU A 83 4.61 0.56 25.22
N GLU A 84 5.21 1.69 25.60
CA GLU A 84 4.53 2.78 26.28
C GLU A 84 4.30 3.92 25.27
N GLU A 85 3.04 4.31 25.05
CA GLU A 85 2.69 5.48 24.23
C GLU A 85 2.94 6.79 24.99
N CYS A 86 2.95 7.91 24.26
CA CYS A 86 3.12 9.26 24.84
C CYS A 86 1.97 9.67 25.79
N ASP A 87 0.89 8.90 25.85
CA ASP A 87 -0.28 9.10 26.74
C ASP A 87 -0.25 8.22 27.99
N GLY A 88 0.79 7.39 28.16
CA GLY A 88 0.91 6.45 29.29
C GLY A 88 0.14 5.14 29.11
N ALA A 89 -0.44 4.88 27.92
CA ALA A 89 -1.03 3.58 27.62
C ALA A 89 0.08 2.53 27.46
N LYS A 90 0.00 1.48 28.29
CA LYS A 90 0.92 0.33 28.26
C LYS A 90 0.35 -0.74 27.34
N TYR A 91 0.95 -0.90 26.17
CA TYR A 91 0.66 -2.01 25.28
C TYR A 91 1.44 -3.24 25.72
N ILE A 92 0.71 -4.32 25.93
CA ILE A 92 1.26 -5.63 26.24
C ILE A 92 1.45 -6.34 24.91
N THR A 93 2.69 -6.60 24.54
CA THR A 93 2.98 -7.49 23.42
C THR A 93 2.69 -8.92 23.88
N GLN A 94 1.66 -9.54 23.31
CA GLN A 94 1.34 -10.93 23.55
C GLN A 94 1.58 -11.73 22.27
N GLU A 95 2.47 -12.72 22.37
CA GLU A 95 2.61 -13.72 21.31
C GLU A 95 1.35 -14.57 21.27
N LEU A 96 0.57 -14.44 20.19
CA LEU A 96 -0.71 -15.14 20.05
C LEU A 96 -0.51 -16.60 19.63
N ALA A 97 0.38 -16.84 18.65
CA ALA A 97 0.81 -18.19 18.26
C ALA A 97 2.06 -18.16 17.37
N VAL A 98 2.75 -19.29 17.32
CA VAL A 98 3.79 -19.60 16.33
C VAL A 98 3.19 -20.52 15.27
N VAL A 99 3.33 -20.12 14.01
CA VAL A 99 3.03 -21.01 12.88
C VAL A 99 4.36 -21.52 12.33
N GLU A 100 4.61 -22.81 12.51
CA GLU A 100 5.82 -23.48 12.00
C GLU A 100 5.57 -24.16 10.64
N GLY A 101 6.63 -24.40 9.87
CA GLY A 101 6.54 -25.11 8.58
C GLY A 101 5.76 -24.34 7.50
N VAL A 102 5.78 -23.01 7.59
CA VAL A 102 5.02 -22.11 6.71
C VAL A 102 5.53 -22.21 5.28
N GLY A 103 4.66 -22.64 4.35
CA GLY A 103 4.89 -22.55 2.90
C GLY A 103 5.40 -23.82 2.23
N GLY A 104 4.78 -24.98 2.45
CA GLY A 104 4.94 -26.18 1.59
C GLY A 104 6.36 -26.76 1.41
N GLY A 105 7.39 -26.19 2.05
CA GLY A 105 8.81 -26.48 1.83
C GLY A 105 9.61 -25.41 1.07
N LEU A 106 9.00 -24.30 0.62
CA LEU A 106 9.65 -23.18 -0.07
C LEU A 106 9.37 -21.83 0.61
N ASN A 107 10.12 -20.79 0.22
CA ASN A 107 10.12 -19.52 0.95
C ASN A 107 8.75 -18.80 0.92
N PRO A 108 8.20 -18.38 2.07
CA PRO A 108 7.05 -17.49 2.11
C PRO A 108 7.46 -16.10 1.62
N LEU A 109 6.63 -15.49 0.78
CA LEU A 109 6.86 -14.15 0.21
C LEU A 109 5.94 -13.10 0.83
N CYS A 110 4.71 -13.49 1.17
CA CYS A 110 3.73 -12.58 1.72
C CYS A 110 2.88 -13.27 2.78
N VAL A 111 2.52 -12.50 3.81
CA VAL A 111 1.66 -12.94 4.91
C VAL A 111 0.61 -11.88 5.20
N ARG A 112 -0.62 -12.32 5.43
CA ARG A 112 -1.70 -11.49 5.95
C ARG A 112 -2.48 -12.18 7.04
N ILE A 113 -2.96 -11.38 7.96
CA ILE A 113 -3.72 -11.82 9.11
C ILE A 113 -5.11 -11.20 9.00
N CYS A 114 -6.13 -12.02 9.18
CA CYS A 114 -7.51 -11.61 9.30
C CYS A 114 -8.00 -12.00 10.69
N THR A 115 -8.38 -11.00 11.49
CA THR A 115 -8.99 -11.21 12.81
C THR A 115 -10.50 -11.14 12.68
N PHE A 116 -11.20 -12.08 13.33
CA PHE A 116 -12.65 -12.05 13.47
C PHE A 116 -12.97 -11.61 14.90
N PRO A 117 -13.53 -10.41 15.11
CA PRO A 117 -13.97 -10.03 16.43
C PRO A 117 -15.05 -11.02 16.90
N SER A 118 -14.82 -11.69 18.03
CA SER A 118 -15.88 -12.42 18.73
C SER A 118 -16.90 -11.40 19.26
N LEU A 119 -18.19 -11.75 19.24
CA LEU A 119 -19.24 -10.92 19.81
C LEU A 119 -18.90 -10.62 21.28
N PRO A 120 -19.03 -9.36 21.76
CA PRO A 120 -18.59 -8.99 23.10
C PRO A 120 -19.48 -9.64 24.16
N THR A 121 -19.02 -10.75 24.74
CA THR A 121 -19.52 -11.26 26.01
C THR A 121 -18.66 -10.71 27.15
N SER A 122 -19.08 -9.55 27.68
CA SER A 122 -18.59 -8.89 28.91
C SER A 122 -17.12 -8.42 28.96
N ALA A 123 -16.94 -7.10 29.15
CA ALA A 123 -15.87 -6.35 29.84
C ALA A 123 -14.37 -6.77 29.77
N SER A 124 -13.95 -7.74 28.96
CA SER A 124 -12.54 -8.07 28.72
C SER A 124 -12.03 -7.48 27.40
N PRO A 125 -10.72 -7.19 27.28
CA PRO A 125 -10.13 -6.74 26.02
C PRO A 125 -10.46 -7.72 24.88
N LEU A 126 -10.73 -7.17 23.69
CA LEU A 126 -11.24 -7.86 22.52
C LEU A 126 -10.16 -8.76 21.89
N ILE A 127 -9.85 -9.89 22.53
CA ILE A 127 -8.99 -10.92 21.94
C ILE A 127 -9.89 -11.77 21.04
N PRO A 128 -9.63 -11.83 19.72
CA PRO A 128 -10.43 -12.66 18.82
C PRO A 128 -10.25 -14.14 19.19
N ASP A 129 -11.34 -14.92 19.20
CA ASP A 129 -11.26 -16.34 19.57
C ASP A 129 -10.41 -17.14 18.56
N SER A 130 -10.51 -16.78 17.27
CA SER A 130 -9.73 -17.38 16.19
C SER A 130 -9.27 -16.35 15.16
N VAL A 131 -8.12 -16.60 14.57
CA VAL A 131 -7.47 -15.75 13.56
C VAL A 131 -7.14 -16.60 12.34
N LEU A 132 -7.40 -16.07 11.14
CA LEU A 132 -6.94 -16.68 9.90
C LEU A 132 -5.66 -16.00 9.43
N VAL A 133 -4.65 -16.81 9.13
CA VAL A 133 -3.37 -16.36 8.58
C VAL A 133 -3.24 -16.93 7.17
N ALA A 134 -3.15 -16.05 6.19
CA ALA A 134 -2.85 -16.41 4.80
C ALA A 134 -1.37 -16.20 4.51
N VAL A 135 -0.78 -17.19 3.87
CA VAL A 135 0.63 -17.17 3.46
C VAL A 135 0.71 -17.52 1.98
N GLY A 136 1.35 -16.64 1.20
CA GLY A 136 1.68 -16.88 -0.19
C GLY A 136 3.18 -17.17 -0.34
N GLY A 137 3.50 -18.23 -1.09
CA GLY A 137 4.87 -18.67 -1.30
C GLY A 137 5.39 -18.44 -2.73
N VAL A 138 6.70 -18.66 -2.89
CA VAL A 138 7.37 -18.77 -4.21
C VAL A 138 6.82 -19.95 -5.03
N ASP A 139 6.35 -20.97 -4.31
CA ASP A 139 5.81 -22.22 -4.82
C ASP A 139 4.45 -22.09 -5.54
N LYS A 140 3.91 -20.87 -5.63
CA LYS A 140 2.59 -20.56 -6.19
C LYS A 140 1.45 -21.18 -5.39
N PHE A 141 1.68 -21.51 -4.12
CA PHE A 141 0.63 -21.97 -3.24
C PHE A 141 0.21 -20.85 -2.29
N LEU A 142 -1.11 -20.81 -2.04
CA LEU A 142 -1.70 -20.07 -0.94
C LEU A 142 -2.01 -21.08 0.17
N THR A 143 -1.44 -20.88 1.35
CA THR A 143 -1.77 -21.69 2.52
C THR A 143 -2.53 -20.85 3.54
N LEU A 144 -3.66 -21.36 4.03
CA LEU A 144 -4.43 -20.77 5.12
C LEU A 144 -4.20 -21.57 6.40
N TYR A 145 -3.88 -20.85 7.47
CA TYR A 145 -3.78 -21.39 8.82
C TYR A 145 -4.88 -20.79 9.68
N ARG A 146 -5.49 -21.62 10.52
CA ARG A 146 -6.33 -21.18 11.63
C ARG A 146 -5.49 -21.21 12.89
N VAL A 147 -5.51 -20.08 13.58
CA VAL A 147 -4.76 -19.85 14.81
C VAL A 147 -5.77 -19.54 15.89
N GLU A 148 -5.83 -20.39 16.91
CA GLU A 148 -6.67 -20.19 18.09
C GLU A 148 -5.89 -19.36 19.13
N THR A 149 -6.52 -18.37 19.74
CA THR A 149 -5.85 -17.52 20.74
C THR A 149 -5.70 -18.16 22.12
N ASN A 150 -6.25 -19.38 22.29
CA ASN A 150 -6.13 -20.17 23.51
C ASN A 150 -4.80 -20.95 23.62
N GLY A 151 -3.86 -20.74 22.69
CA GLY A 151 -2.56 -21.41 22.67
C GLY A 151 -2.57 -22.81 22.06
N SER A 152 -3.67 -23.21 21.40
CA SER A 152 -3.69 -24.44 20.59
C SER A 152 -2.73 -24.31 19.40
N PRO A 153 -2.12 -25.42 18.94
CA PRO A 153 -1.23 -25.39 17.79
C PRO A 153 -1.98 -24.87 16.55
N SER A 154 -1.30 -24.07 15.74
CA SER A 154 -1.86 -23.58 14.48
C SER A 154 -2.25 -24.74 13.58
N GLU A 155 -3.48 -24.74 13.09
CA GLU A 155 -3.97 -25.75 12.17
C GLU A 155 -3.82 -25.26 10.74
N LYS A 156 -3.18 -26.06 9.89
CA LYS A 156 -3.16 -25.82 8.45
C LYS A 156 -4.50 -26.26 7.87
N VAL A 157 -5.36 -25.29 7.54
CA VAL A 157 -6.74 -25.55 7.11
C VAL A 157 -6.81 -25.83 5.62
N LEU A 158 -6.05 -25.11 4.80
CA LEU A 158 -6.16 -25.20 3.35
C LEU A 158 -4.84 -24.92 2.63
N VAL A 159 -4.63 -25.61 1.52
CA VAL A 159 -3.64 -25.28 0.49
C VAL A 159 -4.35 -25.12 -0.84
N LEU A 160 -4.29 -23.94 -1.42
CA LEU A 160 -4.78 -23.66 -2.75
C LEU A 160 -3.62 -23.53 -3.74
N SER A 161 -3.83 -24.09 -4.92
CA SER A 161 -2.94 -24.02 -6.07
C SER A 161 -3.71 -23.49 -7.29
N GLY A 162 -3.01 -23.28 -8.40
CA GLY A 162 -3.61 -22.75 -9.63
C GLY A 162 -3.28 -21.26 -9.90
N PHE A 163 -2.39 -20.66 -9.10
CA PHE A 163 -1.86 -19.33 -9.36
C PHE A 163 -0.76 -19.35 -10.44
N GLY A 164 -0.71 -18.31 -11.28
CA GLY A 164 0.19 -18.27 -12.43
C GLY A 164 1.68 -18.13 -12.07
N GLY A 165 1.98 -17.52 -10.92
CA GLY A 165 3.34 -17.28 -10.45
C GLY A 165 3.44 -17.17 -8.93
N PRO A 166 4.67 -16.93 -8.40
CA PRO A 166 4.91 -16.60 -6.99
C PRO A 166 3.94 -15.53 -6.47
N LEU A 167 3.43 -15.71 -5.26
CA LEU A 167 2.45 -14.79 -4.65
C LEU A 167 3.18 -13.61 -4.00
N LEU A 168 2.90 -12.39 -4.45
CA LEU A 168 3.58 -11.18 -3.98
C LEU A 168 2.77 -10.41 -2.95
N SER A 169 1.45 -10.44 -3.06
CA SER A 169 0.57 -9.74 -2.14
C SER A 169 -0.69 -10.52 -1.83
N LEU A 170 -1.17 -10.29 -0.62
CA LEU A 170 -2.41 -10.80 -0.09
C LEU A 170 -3.15 -9.62 0.56
N ASP A 171 -4.48 -9.63 0.45
CA ASP A 171 -5.33 -8.71 1.21
C ASP A 171 -6.71 -9.32 1.46
N PHE A 172 -7.11 -9.35 2.73
CA PHE A 172 -8.40 -9.90 3.13
C PHE A 172 -9.48 -8.84 3.06
N PHE A 173 -10.64 -9.24 2.56
CA PHE A 173 -11.89 -8.54 2.74
C PHE A 173 -12.89 -9.49 3.42
N ALA A 174 -13.35 -9.12 4.61
CA ALA A 174 -14.16 -9.99 5.44
C ALA A 174 -15.42 -9.27 5.94
N ALA A 175 -16.24 -8.71 5.04
CA ALA A 175 -17.53 -8.15 5.44
C ALA A 175 -18.61 -9.24 5.54
N GLY A 176 -19.28 -9.30 6.69
CA GLY A 176 -20.33 -10.29 6.98
C GLY A 176 -19.91 -11.27 8.07
N GLU A 177 -20.86 -12.07 8.56
CA GLU A 177 -20.58 -13.05 9.63
C GLU A 177 -19.90 -14.32 9.10
N GLU A 178 -20.21 -14.73 7.87
CA GLU A 178 -19.86 -16.06 7.34
C GLU A 178 -18.89 -16.04 6.16
N GLU A 179 -18.93 -15.01 5.31
CA GLU A 179 -18.23 -14.99 4.03
C GLU A 179 -17.02 -14.06 4.02
N GLY A 180 -15.96 -14.47 3.33
CA GLY A 180 -14.74 -13.70 3.15
C GLY A 180 -14.20 -13.82 1.73
N ARG A 181 -13.45 -12.81 1.33
CA ARG A 181 -12.71 -12.76 0.06
C ARG A 181 -11.25 -12.44 0.35
N LEU A 182 -10.36 -13.02 -0.43
CA LEU A 182 -8.93 -12.79 -0.35
C LEU A 182 -8.44 -12.43 -1.75
N LEU A 183 -7.84 -11.25 -1.87
CA LEU A 183 -7.16 -10.85 -3.10
C LEU A 183 -5.73 -11.37 -3.04
N VAL A 184 -5.31 -11.99 -4.14
CA VAL A 184 -3.98 -12.55 -4.33
C VAL A 184 -3.38 -11.92 -5.58
N THR A 185 -2.16 -11.40 -5.50
CA THR A 185 -1.42 -10.91 -6.68
C THR A 185 -0.15 -11.71 -6.89
N CYS A 186 0.24 -11.90 -8.15
CA CYS A 186 1.31 -12.79 -8.54
C CYS A 186 2.39 -12.09 -9.36
N MET A 187 3.59 -12.66 -9.31
CA MET A 187 4.75 -12.18 -10.05
C MET A 187 4.58 -12.30 -11.57
N ASP A 188 3.72 -13.17 -12.09
CA ASP A 188 3.49 -13.27 -13.53
C ASP A 188 2.53 -12.20 -14.10
N GLY A 189 2.13 -11.23 -13.27
CA GLY A 189 1.15 -10.18 -13.60
C GLY A 189 -0.30 -10.60 -13.41
N SER A 190 -0.54 -11.83 -12.97
CA SER A 190 -1.88 -12.27 -12.65
C SER A 190 -2.31 -11.82 -11.25
N HIS A 191 -3.62 -11.70 -11.06
CA HIS A 191 -4.25 -11.58 -9.75
C HIS A 191 -5.47 -12.49 -9.70
N SER A 192 -5.89 -12.86 -8.51
CA SER A 192 -7.03 -13.73 -8.28
C SER A 192 -7.79 -13.34 -7.04
N VAL A 193 -9.10 -13.51 -7.08
CA VAL A 193 -9.97 -13.35 -5.92
C VAL A 193 -10.39 -14.74 -5.47
N VAL A 194 -9.98 -15.09 -4.26
CA VAL A 194 -10.35 -16.32 -3.58
C VAL A 194 -11.53 -16.02 -2.67
N TYR A 195 -12.60 -16.77 -2.80
CA TYR A 195 -13.72 -16.74 -1.86
C TYR A 195 -13.51 -17.83 -0.81
N PHE A 196 -13.87 -17.56 0.44
CA PHE A 196 -13.80 -18.53 1.53
C PHE A 196 -14.94 -18.31 2.54
N ASN A 197 -15.38 -19.38 3.18
CA ASN A 197 -16.25 -19.28 4.35
C ASN A 197 -15.38 -19.22 5.63
N LYS A 198 -15.69 -18.32 6.56
CA LYS A 198 -14.92 -18.07 7.80
C LYS A 198 -14.94 -19.29 8.73
N HIS A 199 -16.08 -19.96 8.84
CA HIS A 199 -16.26 -21.16 9.66
C HIS A 199 -15.72 -22.41 8.97
N ARG A 200 -15.81 -22.47 7.63
CA ARG A 200 -15.27 -23.55 6.79
C ARG A 200 -14.32 -23.04 5.70
N PRO A 201 -13.08 -22.64 6.07
CA PRO A 201 -12.12 -22.14 5.08
C PRO A 201 -11.70 -23.21 4.08
N VAL A 202 -11.90 -24.49 4.39
CA VAL A 202 -11.64 -25.63 3.49
C VAL A 202 -12.40 -25.55 2.17
N ASP A 203 -13.54 -24.86 2.14
CA ASP A 203 -14.39 -24.72 0.95
C ASP A 203 -13.95 -23.55 0.05
N ALA A 204 -12.79 -22.94 0.33
CA ALA A 204 -12.35 -21.78 -0.43
C ALA A 204 -12.01 -22.14 -1.89
N CYS A 205 -12.35 -21.24 -2.79
CA CYS A 205 -12.17 -21.43 -4.22
C CYS A 205 -11.77 -20.13 -4.92
N ILE A 206 -11.05 -20.26 -6.05
CA ILE A 206 -10.73 -19.13 -6.91
C ILE A 206 -11.99 -18.79 -7.71
N VAL A 207 -12.55 -17.60 -7.47
CA VAL A 207 -13.77 -17.14 -8.17
C VAL A 207 -13.40 -16.47 -9.48
N HIS A 208 -12.35 -15.65 -9.46
CA HIS A 208 -11.86 -14.92 -10.62
C HIS A 208 -10.34 -14.94 -10.65
N ALA A 209 -9.77 -15.15 -11.83
CA ALA A 209 -8.36 -15.01 -12.11
C ALA A 209 -8.19 -14.17 -13.37
N ARG A 210 -7.28 -13.21 -13.33
CA ARG A 210 -7.01 -12.29 -14.44
C ARG A 210 -5.53 -11.96 -14.56
N LYS A 211 -5.13 -11.55 -15.75
CA LYS A 211 -3.76 -11.13 -16.08
C LYS A 211 -3.83 -9.87 -16.93
N ASP A 212 -4.05 -8.76 -16.25
CA ASP A 212 -4.14 -7.44 -16.88
C ASP A 212 -2.80 -6.69 -16.82
N HIS A 213 -1.92 -7.06 -15.88
CA HIS A 213 -0.59 -6.48 -15.78
C HIS A 213 0.38 -7.16 -16.75
N GLU A 214 1.22 -6.37 -17.42
CA GLU A 214 2.25 -6.86 -18.35
C GLU A 214 3.49 -7.40 -17.62
N LYS A 215 3.69 -6.94 -16.37
CA LYS A 215 4.78 -7.34 -15.47
C LYS A 215 4.21 -7.75 -14.11
N HIS A 216 5.06 -7.87 -13.09
CA HIS A 216 4.68 -8.28 -11.74
C HIS A 216 3.52 -7.43 -11.18
N ALA A 217 2.46 -8.10 -10.71
CA ALA A 217 1.40 -7.49 -9.92
C ALA A 217 1.82 -7.53 -8.45
N VAL A 218 2.44 -6.45 -7.98
CA VAL A 218 3.19 -6.43 -6.72
C VAL A 218 2.31 -6.20 -5.51
N ILE A 219 1.21 -5.47 -5.68
CA ILE A 219 0.33 -5.09 -4.58
C ILE A 219 -1.13 -5.18 -5.00
N GLY A 220 -1.96 -5.72 -4.12
CA GLY A 220 -3.41 -5.73 -4.26
C GLY A 220 -4.04 -5.23 -2.96
N ARG A 221 -5.08 -4.42 -3.04
CA ARG A 221 -5.85 -3.97 -1.87
C ARG A 221 -7.35 -3.95 -2.12
N TRP A 222 -8.11 -4.30 -1.10
CA TRP A 222 -9.55 -4.11 -1.05
C TRP A 222 -9.90 -2.72 -0.53
N SER A 223 -10.97 -2.17 -1.07
CA SER A 223 -11.75 -1.14 -0.37
C SER A 223 -12.40 -1.74 0.87
N ARG A 224 -12.55 -0.96 1.93
CA ARG A 224 -13.11 -1.44 3.20
C ARG A 224 -14.62 -1.72 3.11
N CYS A 225 -15.32 -1.18 2.12
CA CYS A 225 -16.68 -1.59 1.75
C CYS A 225 -16.74 -2.86 0.90
N GLY A 226 -15.60 -3.32 0.36
CA GLY A 226 -15.48 -4.53 -0.46
C GLY A 226 -16.05 -4.46 -1.85
N ARG A 227 -16.63 -3.33 -2.24
CA ARG A 227 -17.17 -3.11 -3.58
C ARG A 227 -16.06 -3.03 -4.61
N LEU A 228 -14.93 -2.44 -4.24
CA LEU A 228 -13.80 -2.21 -5.12
C LEU A 228 -12.55 -2.92 -4.60
N TYR A 229 -11.68 -3.29 -5.54
CA TYR A 229 -10.29 -3.62 -5.25
C TYR A 229 -9.38 -3.04 -6.32
N ALA A 230 -8.12 -2.83 -5.99
CA ALA A 230 -7.13 -2.33 -6.92
C ALA A 230 -5.87 -3.19 -6.89
N THR A 231 -5.21 -3.29 -8.03
CA THR A 231 -3.90 -3.93 -8.19
C THR A 231 -2.91 -2.93 -8.77
N GLY A 232 -1.66 -2.98 -8.29
CA GLY A 232 -0.56 -2.13 -8.75
C GLY A 232 0.65 -2.99 -9.11
N GLY A 233 1.35 -2.59 -10.17
CA GLY A 233 2.42 -3.40 -10.74
C GLY A 233 3.68 -2.64 -11.17
N HIS A 234 4.68 -3.43 -11.58
CA HIS A 234 5.94 -2.96 -12.16
C HIS A 234 5.84 -2.57 -13.64
N ASP A 235 4.67 -2.76 -14.24
CA ASP A 235 4.30 -2.19 -15.53
C ASP A 235 3.84 -0.73 -15.42
N LYS A 236 3.98 -0.14 -14.22
CA LYS A 236 3.60 1.24 -13.90
C LYS A 236 2.10 1.50 -14.04
N ALA A 237 1.30 0.45 -13.99
CA ALA A 237 -0.15 0.53 -14.03
C ALA A 237 -0.76 0.27 -12.65
N VAL A 238 -1.90 0.91 -12.42
CA VAL A 238 -2.87 0.53 -11.40
C VAL A 238 -4.18 0.22 -12.09
N HIS A 239 -4.75 -0.95 -11.81
CA HIS A 239 -6.06 -1.33 -12.29
C HIS A 239 -7.04 -1.35 -11.12
N LEU A 240 -8.18 -0.68 -11.31
CA LEU A 240 -9.29 -0.66 -10.36
C LEU A 240 -10.39 -1.57 -10.88
N TYR A 241 -10.97 -2.38 -10.01
CA TYR A 241 -11.95 -3.41 -10.35
C TYR A 241 -13.19 -3.32 -9.47
N ASP A 242 -14.31 -3.80 -10.02
CA ASP A 242 -15.46 -4.17 -9.22
C ASP A 242 -15.26 -5.59 -8.67
N SER A 243 -15.68 -5.77 -7.43
CA SER A 243 -15.73 -7.04 -6.71
C SER A 243 -16.55 -8.14 -7.40
N ASN A 244 -17.44 -7.78 -8.34
CA ASN A 244 -18.32 -8.70 -9.06
C ASN A 244 -17.66 -9.44 -10.23
N GLY A 245 -16.34 -9.28 -10.43
CA GLY A 245 -15.62 -10.13 -11.39
C GLY A 245 -15.66 -9.68 -12.84
N GLY A 246 -16.09 -8.45 -13.14
CA GLY A 246 -15.91 -7.82 -14.46
C GLY A 246 -14.46 -7.38 -14.73
N GLY A 247 -14.16 -6.98 -15.98
CA GLY A 247 -12.85 -6.41 -16.32
C GLY A 247 -12.48 -5.15 -15.51
N PRO A 248 -11.28 -4.58 -15.70
CA PRO A 248 -10.90 -3.37 -14.97
C PRO A 248 -11.88 -2.23 -15.27
N LEU A 249 -12.44 -1.63 -14.21
CA LEU A 249 -13.27 -0.43 -14.29
C LEU A 249 -12.46 0.73 -14.87
N LYS A 250 -11.21 0.86 -14.40
CA LYS A 250 -10.29 1.89 -14.85
C LYS A 250 -8.84 1.46 -14.69
N SER A 251 -8.00 1.89 -15.62
CA SER A 251 -6.55 1.73 -15.58
C SER A 251 -5.89 3.11 -15.47
N PHE A 252 -4.90 3.22 -14.60
CA PHE A 252 -4.12 4.43 -14.37
C PHE A 252 -2.65 4.14 -14.57
N TYR A 253 -1.96 5.00 -15.33
CA TYR A 253 -0.54 4.86 -15.61
C TYR A 253 0.27 5.90 -14.85
N PHE A 254 1.47 5.50 -14.41
CA PHE A 254 2.38 6.28 -13.58
C PHE A 254 3.78 6.32 -14.19
N LEU A 255 4.60 7.25 -13.72
CA LEU A 255 5.98 7.42 -14.22
C LEU A 255 6.92 6.31 -13.72
N GLY A 256 6.68 5.85 -12.50
CA GLY A 256 7.46 4.81 -11.83
C GLY A 256 6.62 3.58 -11.49
N ASN A 257 7.31 2.53 -11.03
CA ASN A 257 6.67 1.30 -10.57
C ASN A 257 5.75 1.61 -9.39
N VAL A 258 4.59 0.96 -9.33
CA VAL A 258 3.66 1.14 -8.21
C VAL A 258 4.07 0.19 -7.10
N GLU A 259 4.46 0.74 -5.95
CA GLU A 259 5.01 -0.03 -4.83
C GLU A 259 3.98 -0.18 -3.70
N ALA A 260 3.09 0.81 -3.51
CA ALA A 260 2.10 0.76 -2.46
C ALA A 260 0.75 1.35 -2.88
N LEU A 261 -0.31 0.73 -2.35
CA LEU A 261 -1.71 1.13 -2.50
C LEU A 261 -2.38 1.17 -1.12
N ALA A 262 -3.33 2.07 -0.94
CA ALA A 262 -4.21 2.10 0.22
C ALA A 262 -5.59 2.69 -0.13
N PHE A 263 -6.67 2.09 0.37
CA PHE A 263 -8.03 2.61 0.22
C PHE A 263 -8.46 3.37 1.47
N VAL A 264 -8.78 4.64 1.30
CA VAL A 264 -9.34 5.50 2.36
C VAL A 264 -10.84 5.64 2.13
N ASP A 265 -11.61 5.34 3.16
CA ASP A 265 -13.04 5.63 3.15
C ASP A 265 -13.30 7.06 3.67
N ARG A 266 -14.13 7.83 2.98
CA ARG A 266 -14.66 9.08 3.55
C ARG A 266 -15.72 8.73 4.60
N PRO A 267 -15.61 9.23 5.85
CA PRO A 267 -16.71 9.10 6.78
C PRO A 267 -17.96 9.80 6.21
N ALA A 268 -19.10 9.12 6.22
CA ALA A 268 -20.38 9.62 5.72
C ALA A 268 -20.89 10.89 6.44
N SER A 269 -20.23 11.31 7.53
CA SER A 269 -20.59 12.47 8.34
C SER A 269 -19.35 13.32 8.64
N GLY A 270 -19.21 14.43 7.90
CA GLY A 270 -18.82 15.75 8.41
C GLY A 270 -17.56 15.97 9.27
N CYS A 271 -16.68 14.99 9.49
CA CYS A 271 -15.43 15.20 10.20
C CYS A 271 -14.28 15.44 9.21
N GLY A 272 -13.79 16.67 9.19
CA GLY A 272 -12.55 17.05 8.51
C GLY A 272 -12.73 17.52 7.07
N LYS A 273 -12.29 18.75 6.81
CA LYS A 273 -12.12 19.37 5.48
C LYS A 273 -11.03 18.66 4.65
N VAL A 274 -11.13 17.35 4.47
CA VAL A 274 -9.95 16.56 4.06
C VAL A 274 -9.68 16.64 2.56
N LEU A 275 -10.68 16.75 1.69
CA LEU A 275 -10.49 17.10 0.27
C LEU A 275 -11.78 17.77 -0.23
N LYS A 276 -11.71 19.01 -0.74
CA LYS A 276 -12.89 19.63 -1.36
C LYS A 276 -13.24 18.87 -2.65
N PRO A 277 -14.51 18.45 -2.85
CA PRO A 277 -14.95 18.01 -4.17
C PRO A 277 -14.89 19.20 -5.13
N VAL A 278 -14.57 18.93 -6.40
CA VAL A 278 -14.97 19.83 -7.48
C VAL A 278 -16.50 19.90 -7.44
N GLU A 279 -17.05 21.11 -7.31
CA GLU A 279 -18.49 21.35 -7.18
C GLU A 279 -19.20 20.97 -8.49
N THR A 280 -19.78 19.78 -8.55
CA THR A 280 -20.88 19.45 -9.46
C THR A 280 -22.05 18.97 -8.62
N GLY A 281 -23.10 19.79 -8.60
CA GLY A 281 -24.31 19.54 -7.84
C GLY A 281 -25.06 18.33 -8.37
N GLU A 282 -25.56 17.50 -7.45
CA GLU A 282 -26.99 17.24 -7.25
C GLU A 282 -27.16 16.18 -6.15
N ALA A 283 -28.16 16.42 -5.30
CA ALA A 283 -28.55 15.53 -4.21
C ALA A 283 -29.49 14.44 -4.72
N GLN A 284 -29.40 13.21 -4.19
CA GLN A 284 -30.52 12.26 -4.24
C GLN A 284 -30.54 11.25 -3.07
N THR A 285 -31.52 11.50 -2.20
CA THR A 285 -32.51 10.61 -1.57
C THR A 285 -32.13 9.24 -0.96
N ARG A 286 -32.42 9.18 0.35
CA ARG A 286 -32.89 8.06 1.20
C ARG A 286 -33.44 6.84 0.45
N GLY A 287 -32.90 5.66 0.80
CA GLY A 287 -33.52 4.35 0.61
C GLY A 287 -33.25 3.48 1.84
N GLU A 288 -34.32 2.92 2.41
CA GLU A 288 -34.31 2.01 3.55
C GLU A 288 -33.84 0.61 3.10
N GLY A 289 -32.94 0.01 3.88
CA GLY A 289 -32.34 -1.30 3.65
C GLY A 289 -30.92 -1.32 4.20
N GLY A 290 -30.67 -2.08 5.25
CA GLY A 290 -29.45 -2.02 6.08
C GLY A 290 -28.18 -2.50 5.39
N LEU A 291 -27.66 -1.71 4.46
CA LEU A 291 -26.29 -1.76 3.99
C LEU A 291 -25.65 -0.41 4.36
N ILE A 292 -24.55 -0.49 5.11
CA ILE A 292 -23.76 0.67 5.56
C ILE A 292 -23.59 1.63 4.38
N ALA A 293 -24.01 2.89 4.55
CA ALA A 293 -23.93 3.92 3.52
C ALA A 293 -22.53 3.90 2.88
N CYS A 294 -22.45 3.47 1.63
CA CYS A 294 -21.19 3.27 0.93
C CYS A 294 -20.39 4.58 0.91
N SER A 295 -19.32 4.62 1.69
CA SER A 295 -18.28 5.63 1.63
C SER A 295 -17.79 5.75 0.18
N ARG A 296 -17.57 6.99 -0.28
CA ARG A 296 -16.88 7.28 -1.55
C ARG A 296 -15.38 7.11 -1.31
N PRO A 297 -14.76 6.01 -1.78
CA PRO A 297 -13.39 5.71 -1.38
C PRO A 297 -12.39 6.47 -2.24
N PHE A 298 -11.27 6.84 -1.62
CA PHE A 298 -10.07 7.32 -2.31
C PHE A 298 -9.05 6.19 -2.38
N LEU A 299 -8.42 6.05 -3.53
CA LEU A 299 -7.25 5.20 -3.69
C LEU A 299 -5.99 6.07 -3.62
N ILE A 300 -5.13 5.79 -2.65
CA ILE A 300 -3.80 6.39 -2.53
C ILE A 300 -2.80 5.47 -3.21
N VAL A 301 -2.00 6.04 -4.10
CA VAL A 301 -0.98 5.34 -4.87
C VAL A 301 0.38 5.97 -4.60
N ALA A 302 1.34 5.13 -4.23
CA ALA A 302 2.75 5.49 -4.18
C ALA A 302 3.50 4.84 -5.35
N SER A 303 4.15 5.68 -6.14
CA SER A 303 5.04 5.24 -7.22
C SER A 303 6.49 5.47 -6.82
N ARG A 304 7.34 4.52 -7.21
CA ARG A 304 8.79 4.58 -6.97
C ARG A 304 9.42 5.77 -7.69
N ASN A 305 10.37 6.41 -7.04
CA ASN A 305 11.08 7.58 -7.55
C ASN A 305 10.16 8.75 -7.91
N VAL A 306 9.05 8.91 -7.16
CA VAL A 306 8.10 10.01 -7.33
C VAL A 306 7.93 10.73 -5.99
N ALA A 307 8.12 12.05 -5.99
CA ALA A 307 8.09 12.89 -4.78
C ALA A 307 6.68 13.20 -4.27
N HIS A 308 5.65 12.54 -4.80
CA HIS A 308 4.26 12.77 -4.45
C HIS A 308 3.47 11.47 -4.37
N LEU A 309 2.47 11.46 -3.49
CA LEU A 309 1.40 10.47 -3.49
C LEU A 309 0.30 10.92 -4.43
N THR A 310 -0.27 9.98 -5.20
CA THR A 310 -1.44 10.24 -6.03
C THR A 310 -2.69 9.73 -5.34
N TYR A 311 -3.64 10.62 -5.12
CA TYR A 311 -4.97 10.34 -4.62
C TYR A 311 -5.91 10.26 -5.81
N ILE A 312 -6.69 9.19 -5.89
CA ILE A 312 -7.64 8.95 -6.96
C ILE A 312 -9.03 8.83 -6.34
N ASP A 313 -9.95 9.69 -6.75
CA ASP A 313 -11.37 9.52 -6.41
C ASP A 313 -11.91 8.32 -7.21
N CYS A 314 -12.43 7.30 -6.53
CA CYS A 314 -12.88 6.08 -7.20
C CYS A 314 -14.22 6.23 -7.95
N ASP A 315 -14.96 7.32 -7.75
CA ASP A 315 -16.20 7.59 -8.49
C ASP A 315 -15.93 8.47 -9.71
N SER A 316 -15.21 9.58 -9.54
CA SER A 316 -14.91 10.52 -10.64
C SER A 316 -13.68 10.13 -11.46
N PHE A 317 -12.81 9.27 -10.91
CA PHE A 317 -11.49 8.92 -11.45
C PHE A 317 -10.54 10.11 -11.60
N GLU A 318 -10.83 11.23 -10.93
CA GLU A 318 -9.94 12.38 -10.88
C GLU A 318 -8.72 12.08 -10.02
N LYS A 319 -7.58 12.61 -10.45
CA LYS A 319 -6.30 12.46 -9.76
C LYS A 319 -5.92 13.77 -9.08
N GLN A 320 -5.50 13.67 -7.84
CA GLN A 320 -4.84 14.73 -7.10
C GLN A 320 -3.48 14.26 -6.61
N THR A 321 -2.48 15.12 -6.64
CA THR A 321 -1.15 14.80 -6.10
C THR A 321 -0.91 15.58 -4.81
N VAL A 322 -0.23 14.93 -3.87
CA VAL A 322 0.19 15.52 -2.59
C VAL A 322 1.68 15.25 -2.43
N SER A 323 2.48 16.31 -2.27
CA SER A 323 3.93 16.18 -2.08
C SER A 323 4.25 15.39 -0.81
N LEU A 324 5.29 14.56 -0.88
CA LEU A 324 5.88 13.88 0.28
C LEU A 324 6.84 14.81 1.03
N ASN A 325 7.26 15.90 0.41
CA ASN A 325 8.14 16.89 1.00
C ASN A 325 7.32 17.98 1.72
N ASN A 326 7.86 18.49 2.83
CA ASN A 326 7.22 19.57 3.57
C ASN A 326 7.08 20.85 2.73
N ALA A 327 8.04 21.11 1.84
CA ALA A 327 7.97 22.22 0.89
C ALA A 327 7.23 21.78 -0.38
N LEU A 328 6.17 22.50 -0.74
CA LEU A 328 5.37 22.20 -1.94
C LEU A 328 6.13 22.34 -3.26
N TRP A 329 7.14 23.21 -3.29
CA TRP A 329 8.00 23.45 -4.45
C TRP A 329 9.14 22.41 -4.55
N ASP A 330 9.36 21.63 -3.50
CA ASP A 330 10.42 20.63 -3.48
C ASP A 330 9.93 19.37 -4.21
N THR A 331 10.41 19.20 -5.44
CA THR A 331 10.15 18.03 -6.28
C THR A 331 11.25 16.97 -6.15
N HIS A 332 12.24 17.17 -5.29
CA HIS A 332 13.32 16.22 -5.11
C HIS A 332 12.79 14.95 -4.45
N VAL A 333 13.19 13.80 -4.98
CA VAL A 333 12.82 12.49 -4.43
C VAL A 333 13.86 12.11 -3.38
N SER A 334 13.59 12.40 -2.11
CA SER A 334 14.50 11.98 -1.03
C SER A 334 14.41 10.48 -0.70
N PHE A 335 13.28 9.85 -1.01
CA PHE A 335 13.01 8.44 -0.73
C PHE A 335 11.83 7.95 -1.59
N SER A 336 11.73 6.63 -1.75
CA SER A 336 10.54 5.96 -2.30
C SER A 336 9.70 5.36 -1.19
N VAL A 337 8.37 5.50 -1.30
CA VAL A 337 7.42 4.84 -0.39
C VAL A 337 7.18 3.42 -0.88
N LEU A 338 7.49 2.44 -0.03
CA LEU A 338 7.43 1.01 -0.33
C LEU A 338 6.18 0.33 0.25
N SER A 339 5.60 0.89 1.30
CA SER A 339 4.37 0.37 1.90
C SER A 339 3.57 1.49 2.53
N LEU A 340 2.26 1.37 2.42
CA LEU A 340 1.28 2.26 3.01
C LEU A 340 0.40 1.47 3.99
N ALA A 341 0.20 2.04 5.17
CA ALA A 341 -0.75 1.54 6.16
C ALA A 341 -1.62 2.69 6.67
N LEU A 342 -2.92 2.46 6.73
CA LEU A 342 -3.88 3.45 7.19
C LEU A 342 -4.16 3.25 8.68
N SER A 343 -4.33 4.37 9.37
CA SER A 343 -4.88 4.36 10.72
C SER A 343 -6.32 3.82 10.72
N PRO A 344 -6.76 3.13 11.78
CA PRO A 344 -8.14 2.64 11.88
C PRO A 344 -9.20 3.74 11.74
N CYS A 345 -8.87 4.97 12.15
CA CYS A 345 -9.71 6.17 12.06
C CYS A 345 -9.72 6.83 10.68
N GLN A 346 -8.92 6.37 9.71
CA GLN A 346 -8.86 6.92 8.34
C GLN A 346 -8.41 8.39 8.26
N GLU A 347 -7.67 8.89 9.25
CA GLU A 347 -7.14 10.28 9.24
C GLU A 347 -5.63 10.34 8.99
N PHE A 348 -4.91 9.29 9.38
CA PHE A 348 -3.47 9.20 9.29
C PHE A 348 -3.00 8.07 8.38
N LEU A 349 -1.87 8.29 7.72
CA LEU A 349 -1.20 7.39 6.81
C LEU A 349 0.24 7.19 7.24
N LEU A 350 0.63 5.93 7.47
CA LEU A 350 2.02 5.53 7.66
C LEU A 350 2.62 5.12 6.32
N ALA A 351 3.76 5.73 5.99
CA ALA A 351 4.54 5.43 4.80
C ALA A 351 5.91 4.86 5.20
N ALA A 352 6.14 3.59 4.89
CA ALA A 352 7.45 2.96 5.07
C ALA A 352 8.31 3.19 3.82
N THR A 353 9.55 3.64 4.00
CA THR A 353 10.41 4.05 2.89
C THR A 353 11.59 3.10 2.65
N ASP A 354 12.24 3.29 1.50
CA ASP A 354 13.51 2.65 1.13
C ASP A 354 14.73 3.17 1.93
N LYS A 355 14.61 4.31 2.60
CA LYS A 355 15.63 4.89 3.48
C LYS A 355 15.49 4.48 4.94
N SER A 356 14.91 3.30 5.22
CA SER A 356 14.81 2.76 6.58
C SER A 356 14.10 3.70 7.58
N ARG A 357 13.12 4.47 7.09
CA ARG A 357 12.29 5.40 7.86
C ARG A 357 10.81 5.11 7.66
N VAL A 358 10.02 5.20 8.73
CA VAL A 358 8.56 5.24 8.63
C VAL A 358 8.10 6.65 8.95
N ILE A 359 7.30 7.24 8.07
CA ILE A 359 6.82 8.61 8.21
C ILE A 359 5.31 8.58 8.38
N LEU A 360 4.82 9.31 9.39
CA LEU A 360 3.41 9.49 9.66
C LEU A 360 2.94 10.79 9.01
N TYR A 361 1.97 10.69 8.12
CA TYR A 361 1.30 11.81 7.46
C TYR A 361 -0.15 11.92 7.92
N ARG A 362 -0.66 13.14 7.87
CA ARG A 362 -2.11 13.35 7.79
C ARG A 362 -2.58 13.15 6.35
N ILE A 363 -3.64 12.38 6.15
CA ILE A 363 -4.17 12.08 4.81
C ILE A 363 -4.60 13.38 4.11
N GLY A 364 -4.21 13.53 2.84
CA GLY A 364 -4.50 14.73 2.03
C GLY A 364 -3.57 15.92 2.28
N HIS A 365 -2.63 15.82 3.23
CA HIS A 365 -1.67 16.87 3.56
C HIS A 365 -0.23 16.41 3.35
N ASN A 366 0.68 17.37 3.09
CA ASN A 366 2.11 17.14 2.91
C ASN A 366 2.92 17.28 4.22
N GLU A 367 2.24 17.40 5.37
CA GLU A 367 2.86 17.58 6.67
C GLU A 367 3.34 16.24 7.25
N GLN A 368 4.65 16.14 7.51
CA GLN A 368 5.25 15.02 8.23
C GLN A 368 5.04 15.18 9.73
N LEU A 369 4.01 14.52 10.29
CA LEU A 369 3.66 14.62 11.71
C LEU A 369 4.70 13.97 12.62
N ARG A 370 5.23 12.81 12.19
CA ARG A 370 6.23 12.06 12.96
C ARG A 370 7.10 11.24 12.03
N SER A 371 8.31 10.96 12.50
CA SER A 371 9.23 10.04 11.83
C SER A 371 9.78 9.05 12.83
N LEU A 372 9.62 7.79 12.46
CA LEU A 372 10.01 6.64 13.25
C LEU A 372 11.18 5.96 12.55
N TYR A 373 12.16 5.57 13.35
CA TYR A 373 13.38 4.92 12.91
C TYR A 373 13.49 3.55 13.58
N GLY A 374 14.20 2.62 12.95
CA GLY A 374 14.47 1.29 13.52
C GLY A 374 14.14 0.13 12.57
N HIS A 375 13.27 0.34 11.58
CA HIS A 375 13.11 -0.66 10.51
C HIS A 375 14.32 -0.63 9.57
N ARG A 376 14.68 -1.78 9.00
CA ARG A 376 15.70 -1.88 7.95
C ARG A 376 15.03 -2.23 6.63
N ALA A 377 15.26 -1.42 5.61
CA ALA A 377 14.96 -1.77 4.23
C ALA A 377 16.25 -2.31 3.59
N ASP A 378 16.26 -3.57 3.20
CA ASP A 378 17.42 -4.27 2.64
C ASP A 378 17.23 -4.60 1.14
N GLU A 379 18.25 -5.24 0.56
CA GLU A 379 18.36 -5.54 -0.86
C GLU A 379 17.31 -6.57 -1.37
N TYR A 380 16.69 -7.34 -0.47
CA TYR A 380 15.64 -8.31 -0.85
C TYR A 380 14.31 -7.64 -1.25
N ARG A 381 14.15 -6.34 -1.00
CA ARG A 381 13.01 -5.56 -1.52
C ARG A 381 13.16 -5.17 -2.98
N TYR A 382 14.31 -5.42 -3.59
CA TYR A 382 14.56 -5.20 -5.00
C TYR A 382 14.45 -6.57 -5.68
N PRO A 383 13.34 -6.92 -6.35
CA PRO A 383 13.44 -7.97 -7.35
C PRO A 383 14.46 -7.45 -8.37
N LEU A 384 15.68 -7.99 -8.33
CA LEU A 384 16.72 -7.67 -9.28
C LEU A 384 16.12 -7.87 -10.66
N ASN A 385 16.00 -6.79 -11.43
CA ASN A 385 15.82 -6.88 -12.87
C ASN A 385 17.08 -7.55 -13.41
N ASN A 386 17.16 -8.88 -13.36
CA ASN A 386 18.13 -9.58 -14.16
C ASN A 386 17.74 -9.35 -15.64
N PRO A 387 18.68 -8.89 -16.47
CA PRO A 387 18.42 -8.58 -17.88
C PRO A 387 17.98 -9.81 -18.69
#